data_AF-A0A1G0DK95-F1
#
_entry.id   AF-A0A1G0DK95-F1
#
_cell.length_a   1.000
_cell.length_b   1.000
_cell.length_c   1.000
_cell.angle_alpha   90.00
_cell.angle_beta   90.00
_cell.angle_gamma   90.00
#
_symmetry.space_group_name_H-M   'P 1'
#
loop_
_entity.id
_entity.type
_entity.pdbx_description
1 polymer ?
#
loop_
_entity_poly.entity_id
_entity_poly.type
_entity_poly.pdbx_seq_one_letter_code
_entity_poly.pdbx_strand_id
1 'polypeptide(L)'
;MRVLEKIGLVSLGLVAGVSVSLHFAAMADKEALATPLPIEELRAFSEVFGRIKSDYVEPVTDKKLIDEAINGMLSGLDPHSAYLDTEAFKEIQVGTQGKFGGLGIEVSMEDGLVKVVSPIEDTPAYRAGIRSGDLIVKLDDTLVKGMTLGDAVKRMRGKPGTKIVLTIVRKDESKPLTISLERATIKVQSVKSKLVDPGYGFIRITQFQEQTGENLATALDSLIKQNKEPLKGLVLDLRNDPGGLLTGAVGVSSAFLAQNALVVYTEGRTEDAKMRLTASPENYLRGSGKNDYLKDLPDSVKSVPLVVLVNGGSASASEIVAGALQDHKRAVIMGTQTFGKGSVQSILPLGNNTAIKLTTARYYTPGGRSIQAKGIVPDILVEDPATAGQDKAFRLREADLDKHLANGQSPEEKPGAAGKDAPTAPATNGDGAKHVPAEFGSKNDYQLSQALNLLKGMQILHGK
;
A
#
# COMPACT_ATOMS: atom_id res chain seq x y z
N MET A 1 2.73 -9.10 75.49
CA MET A 1 1.70 -8.13 75.08
C MET A 1 2.25 -7.04 74.16
N ARG A 2 3.28 -6.27 74.55
CA ARG A 2 3.86 -5.18 73.73
C ARG A 2 4.45 -5.55 72.37
N VAL A 3 4.84 -6.81 72.14
CA VAL A 3 5.40 -7.26 70.84
C VAL A 3 4.29 -7.56 69.83
N LEU A 4 3.14 -8.09 70.28
CA LEU A 4 1.99 -8.31 69.40
C LEU A 4 1.36 -6.99 68.91
N GLU A 5 1.33 -5.96 69.77
CA GLU A 5 0.83 -4.63 69.40
C GLU A 5 1.69 -3.96 68.32
N LYS A 6 3.02 -4.11 68.41
CA LYS A 6 3.95 -3.56 67.41
C LYS A 6 3.84 -4.28 66.07
N ILE A 7 3.65 -5.60 66.07
CA ILE A 7 3.43 -6.37 64.84
C ILE A 7 2.11 -5.94 64.18
N GLY A 8 1.03 -5.82 64.96
CA GLY A 8 -0.28 -5.38 64.44
C GLY A 8 -0.25 -3.99 63.78
N LEU A 9 0.47 -3.03 64.37
CA LEU A 9 0.63 -1.68 63.82
C LEU A 9 1.42 -1.66 62.50
N VAL A 10 2.48 -2.48 62.39
CA VAL A 10 3.27 -2.59 61.14
C VAL A 10 2.46 -3.29 60.04
N SER A 11 1.69 -4.34 60.38
CA SER A 11 0.80 -5.01 59.43
C SER A 11 -0.28 -4.07 58.89
N LEU A 12 -0.91 -3.28 59.76
CA LEU A 12 -1.94 -2.32 59.38
C LEU A 12 -1.39 -1.21 58.47
N GLY A 13 -0.19 -0.70 58.78
CA GLY A 13 0.50 0.30 57.97
C GLY A 13 0.88 -0.23 56.58
N LEU A 14 1.30 -1.50 56.48
CA LEU A 14 1.65 -2.13 55.21
C LEU A 14 0.42 -2.37 54.34
N VAL A 15 -0.69 -2.83 54.92
CA VAL A 15 -1.97 -3.02 54.20
C VAL A 15 -2.54 -1.68 53.74
N ALA A 16 -2.51 -0.65 54.59
CA ALA A 16 -2.95 0.70 54.21
C ALA A 16 -2.06 1.31 53.10
N GLY A 17 -0.73 1.15 53.21
CA GLY A 17 0.22 1.62 52.21
C GLY A 17 0.02 0.96 50.84
N VAL A 18 -0.12 -0.36 50.80
CA VAL A 18 -0.39 -1.12 49.56
C VAL A 18 -1.74 -0.71 48.95
N SER A 19 -2.77 -0.55 49.78
CA SER A 19 -4.11 -0.15 49.31
C SER A 19 -4.15 1.26 48.72
N VAL A 20 -3.39 2.20 49.30
CA VAL A 20 -3.26 3.58 48.79
C VAL A 20 -2.42 3.60 47.51
N SER A 21 -1.30 2.86 47.44
CA SER A 21 -0.48 2.79 46.23
C SER A 21 -1.19 2.15 45.04
N LEU A 22 -2.03 1.13 45.27
CA LEU A 22 -2.83 0.51 44.22
C LEU A 22 -3.98 1.40 43.73
N HIS A 23 -4.58 2.23 44.61
CA HIS A 23 -5.58 3.22 44.19
C HIS A 23 -4.97 4.39 43.42
N PHE A 24 -3.77 4.85 43.77
CA PHE A 24 -3.09 5.94 43.06
C PHE A 24 -2.59 5.50 41.67
N ALA A 25 -2.07 4.27 41.52
CA ALA A 25 -1.68 3.74 40.21
C ALA A 25 -2.90 3.56 39.28
N ALA A 26 -4.03 3.09 39.81
CA ALA A 26 -5.26 2.91 39.05
C ALA A 26 -5.99 4.22 38.70
N MET A 27 -5.79 5.29 39.48
CA MET A 27 -6.33 6.64 39.21
C MET A 27 -5.43 7.42 38.23
N ALA A 28 -4.10 7.26 38.32
CA ALA A 28 -3.15 7.95 37.44
C ALA A 28 -3.26 7.51 35.96
N ASP A 29 -3.55 6.24 35.69
CA ASP A 29 -3.83 5.75 34.32
C ASP A 29 -5.20 6.22 33.80
N LYS A 30 -6.13 6.60 34.68
CA LYS A 30 -7.49 7.03 34.30
C LYS A 30 -7.57 8.52 33.95
N GLU A 31 -6.73 9.36 34.57
CA GLU A 31 -6.67 10.79 34.25
C GLU A 31 -5.98 11.09 32.92
N ALA A 32 -5.06 10.25 32.45
CA ALA A 32 -4.39 10.43 31.16
C ALA A 32 -5.30 10.14 29.93
N LEU A 33 -6.45 9.49 30.13
CA LEU A 33 -7.36 9.06 29.06
C LEU A 33 -8.72 9.76 29.03
N ALA A 34 -9.01 10.65 29.99
CA ALA A 34 -10.30 11.32 30.07
C ALA A 34 -10.18 12.81 29.74
N THR A 35 -10.03 13.15 28.45
CA THR A 35 -10.59 14.43 28.01
C THR A 35 -12.07 14.43 28.39
N PRO A 36 -12.57 15.40 29.19
CA PRO A 36 -13.97 15.42 29.59
C PRO A 36 -14.85 15.43 28.34
N LEU A 37 -15.90 14.62 28.36
CA LEU A 37 -16.83 14.56 27.23
C LEU A 37 -17.42 15.95 26.96
N PRO A 38 -17.47 16.40 25.71
CA PRO A 38 -18.01 17.72 25.36
C PRO A 38 -19.54 17.71 25.44
N ILE A 39 -20.08 17.89 26.65
CA ILE A 39 -21.51 17.66 26.95
C ILE A 39 -22.44 18.60 26.16
N GLU A 40 -22.03 19.85 25.93
CA GLU A 40 -22.84 20.81 25.18
C GLU A 40 -22.91 20.44 23.70
N GLU A 41 -21.78 20.07 23.11
CA GLU A 41 -21.66 19.64 21.71
C GLU A 41 -22.36 18.30 21.48
N LEU A 42 -22.27 17.36 22.44
CA LEU A 42 -23.01 16.10 22.38
C LEU A 42 -24.52 16.33 22.47
N ARG A 43 -24.97 17.32 23.26
CA ARG A 43 -26.38 17.71 23.31
C ARG A 43 -26.83 18.31 21.99
N ALA A 44 -26.05 19.23 21.43
CA ALA A 44 -26.33 19.84 20.13
C ALA A 44 -26.37 18.77 19.02
N PHE A 45 -25.41 17.84 18.99
CA PHE A 45 -25.40 16.70 18.09
C PHE A 45 -26.68 15.86 18.20
N SER A 46 -27.09 15.53 19.43
CA SER A 46 -28.31 14.76 19.69
C SER A 46 -29.57 15.51 19.27
N GLU A 47 -29.64 16.83 19.47
CA GLU A 47 -30.76 17.67 19.04
C GLU A 47 -30.87 17.71 17.50
N VAL A 48 -29.75 17.91 16.81
CA VAL A 48 -29.70 17.90 15.33
C VAL A 48 -30.14 16.55 14.80
N PHE A 49 -29.62 15.45 15.37
CA PHE A 49 -30.02 14.10 15.00
C PHE A 49 -31.53 13.88 15.16
N GLY A 50 -32.09 14.32 16.31
CA GLY A 50 -33.52 14.23 16.60
C GLY A 50 -34.38 15.04 15.62
N ARG A 51 -34.00 16.28 15.31
CA ARG A 51 -34.72 17.14 14.34
C ARG A 51 -34.72 16.57 12.93
N ILE A 52 -33.60 16.00 12.47
CA ILE A 52 -33.55 15.32 11.16
C ILE A 52 -34.54 14.15 11.14
N LYS A 53 -34.59 13.36 12.21
CA LYS A 53 -35.49 12.21 12.32
C LYS A 53 -36.97 12.61 12.32
N SER A 54 -37.35 13.75 12.91
CA SER A 54 -38.73 14.19 13.00
C SER A 54 -39.20 15.04 11.83
N ASP A 55 -38.33 15.89 11.28
CA ASP A 55 -38.72 17.01 10.41
C ASP A 55 -38.25 16.83 8.96
N TYR A 56 -37.32 15.90 8.68
CA TYR A 56 -36.87 15.66 7.29
C TYR A 56 -37.98 15.00 6.46
N VAL A 57 -38.09 15.43 5.19
CA VAL A 57 -39.21 15.08 4.29
C VAL A 57 -39.31 13.58 3.98
N GLU A 58 -38.21 12.83 4.12
CA GLU A 58 -38.17 11.38 3.91
C GLU A 58 -37.70 10.64 5.18
N PRO A 59 -38.22 9.43 5.48
CA PRO A 59 -37.71 8.64 6.58
C PRO A 59 -36.23 8.26 6.39
N VAL A 60 -35.40 8.50 7.41
CA VAL A 60 -33.99 8.10 7.43
C VAL A 60 -33.72 7.13 8.57
N THR A 61 -32.90 6.11 8.31
CA THR A 61 -32.50 5.11 9.31
C THR A 61 -31.40 5.65 10.21
N ASP A 62 -31.39 5.20 11.48
CA ASP A 62 -30.39 5.64 12.46
C ASP A 62 -28.97 5.27 12.00
N LYS A 63 -28.81 4.05 11.45
CA LYS A 63 -27.55 3.59 10.87
C LYS A 63 -27.03 4.55 9.82
N LYS A 64 -27.87 4.99 8.87
CA LYS A 64 -27.44 5.90 7.81
C LYS A 64 -26.97 7.24 8.39
N LEU A 65 -27.72 7.84 9.30
CA LEU A 65 -27.31 9.12 9.91
C LEU A 65 -26.03 9.01 10.73
N ILE A 66 -25.86 7.93 11.50
CA ILE A 66 -24.64 7.68 12.29
C ILE A 66 -23.44 7.46 11.36
N ASP A 67 -23.58 6.64 10.32
CA ASP A 67 -22.50 6.38 9.36
C ASP A 67 -22.07 7.68 8.65
N GLU A 68 -23.02 8.50 8.20
CA GLU A 68 -22.74 9.80 7.57
C GLU A 68 -22.05 10.78 8.55
N ALA A 69 -22.46 10.80 9.82
CA ALA A 69 -21.81 11.62 10.84
C ALA A 69 -20.36 11.17 11.09
N ILE A 70 -20.11 9.86 11.20
CA ILE A 70 -18.76 9.31 11.38
C ILE A 70 -17.88 9.61 10.15
N ASN A 71 -18.42 9.41 8.95
CA ASN A 71 -17.74 9.74 7.69
C ASN A 71 -17.38 11.23 7.61
N GLY A 72 -18.29 12.12 8.02
CA GLY A 72 -18.05 13.56 8.09
C GLY A 72 -16.91 13.92 9.07
N MET A 73 -16.88 13.29 10.25
CA MET A 73 -15.80 13.50 11.22
C MET A 73 -14.43 13.11 10.66
N LEU A 74 -14.33 11.98 9.95
CA LEU A 74 -13.05 11.43 9.48
C LEU A 74 -12.56 12.10 8.20
N SER A 75 -13.43 12.34 7.21
CA SER A 75 -13.11 13.12 6.01
C SER A 75 -12.82 14.60 6.32
N GLY A 76 -13.20 15.05 7.51
CA GLY A 76 -12.80 16.33 8.10
C GLY A 76 -11.31 16.45 8.42
N LEU A 77 -10.62 15.34 8.68
CA LEU A 77 -9.25 15.34 9.21
C LEU A 77 -8.20 15.44 8.10
N ASP A 78 -8.20 14.48 7.18
CA ASP A 78 -7.21 14.32 6.11
C ASP A 78 -7.78 13.38 5.03
N PRO A 79 -7.23 13.33 3.80
CA PRO A 79 -7.76 12.51 2.70
C PRO A 79 -7.55 10.99 2.87
N HIS A 80 -6.81 10.56 3.89
CA HIS A 80 -6.47 9.16 4.16
C HIS A 80 -7.21 8.58 5.36
N SER A 81 -7.88 9.40 6.18
CA SER A 81 -8.67 8.96 7.33
C SER A 81 -10.09 8.62 6.91
N ALA A 82 -10.58 7.42 7.26
CA ALA A 82 -11.88 6.93 6.80
C ALA A 82 -12.52 5.94 7.76
N TYR A 83 -13.85 5.92 7.81
CA TYR A 83 -14.60 4.85 8.45
C TYR A 83 -14.61 3.64 7.52
N LEU A 84 -14.41 2.46 8.10
CA LEU A 84 -14.45 1.21 7.39
C LEU A 84 -15.66 0.43 7.93
N ASP A 85 -16.71 0.40 7.13
CA ASP A 85 -17.79 -0.55 7.35
C ASP A 85 -17.29 -2.00 7.11
N THR A 86 -18.18 -2.97 7.33
CA THR A 86 -17.86 -4.40 7.21
C THR A 86 -17.24 -4.74 5.86
N GLU A 87 -17.80 -4.19 4.78
CA GLU A 87 -17.36 -4.39 3.41
C GLU A 87 -15.97 -3.77 3.18
N ALA A 88 -15.80 -2.48 3.47
CA ALA A 88 -14.55 -1.76 3.28
C ALA A 88 -13.41 -2.34 4.13
N PHE A 89 -13.69 -2.73 5.38
CA PHE A 89 -12.72 -3.37 6.25
C PHE A 89 -12.24 -4.71 5.66
N LYS A 90 -13.17 -5.51 5.15
CA LYS A 90 -12.85 -6.78 4.48
C LYS A 90 -12.05 -6.58 3.19
N GLU A 91 -12.34 -5.53 2.41
CA GLU A 91 -11.59 -5.22 1.20
C GLU A 91 -10.13 -4.84 1.48
N ILE A 92 -9.89 -4.04 2.53
CA ILE A 92 -8.53 -3.71 2.97
C ILE A 92 -7.77 -4.95 3.44
N GLN A 93 -8.43 -5.84 4.17
CA GLN A 93 -7.81 -7.12 4.59
C GLN A 93 -7.43 -7.98 3.39
N VAL A 94 -8.32 -8.10 2.39
CA VAL A 94 -8.05 -8.82 1.14
C VAL A 94 -6.86 -8.21 0.39
N GLY A 95 -6.83 -6.89 0.25
CA GLY A 95 -5.75 -6.17 -0.43
C GLY A 95 -4.39 -6.38 0.24
N THR A 96 -4.35 -6.31 1.57
CA THR A 96 -3.09 -6.47 2.33
C THR A 96 -2.61 -7.93 2.37
N GLN A 97 -3.51 -8.91 2.47
CA GLN A 97 -3.17 -10.33 2.39
C GLN A 97 -2.68 -10.76 1.01
N GLY A 98 -3.03 -10.00 -0.05
CA GLY A 98 -2.71 -10.37 -1.43
C GLY A 98 -3.47 -11.58 -1.93
N LYS A 99 -4.53 -11.99 -1.22
CA LYS A 99 -5.29 -13.20 -1.50
C LYS A 99 -6.77 -12.96 -1.33
N PHE A 100 -7.56 -13.52 -2.24
CA PHE A 100 -9.02 -13.48 -2.13
C PHE A 100 -9.67 -14.74 -2.69
N GLY A 101 -10.86 -15.06 -2.19
CA GLY A 101 -11.70 -16.10 -2.78
C GLY A 101 -12.38 -15.58 -4.04
N GLY A 102 -12.15 -16.24 -5.17
CA GLY A 102 -12.70 -15.84 -6.46
C GLY A 102 -12.33 -16.78 -7.60
N LEU A 103 -12.45 -16.27 -8.83
CA LEU A 103 -12.31 -17.06 -10.06
C LEU A 103 -10.95 -16.89 -10.74
N GLY A 104 -10.25 -15.79 -10.44
CA GLY A 104 -8.98 -15.44 -11.06
C GLY A 104 -9.15 -14.82 -12.45
N ILE A 105 -10.05 -13.85 -12.57
CA ILE A 105 -10.34 -13.16 -13.82
C ILE A 105 -10.15 -11.67 -13.60
N GLU A 106 -9.42 -11.02 -14.48
CA GLU A 106 -9.42 -9.57 -14.61
C GLU A 106 -10.54 -9.16 -15.56
N VAL A 107 -11.39 -8.25 -15.10
CA VAL A 107 -12.60 -7.85 -15.80
C VAL A 107 -12.69 -6.32 -15.92
N SER A 108 -13.33 -5.88 -16.99
CA SER A 108 -13.70 -4.49 -17.23
C SER A 108 -15.17 -4.43 -17.64
N MET A 109 -15.72 -3.22 -17.74
CA MET A 109 -17.07 -2.99 -18.26
C MET A 109 -16.96 -2.48 -19.69
N GLU A 110 -17.68 -3.09 -20.63
CA GLU A 110 -17.77 -2.66 -22.03
C GLU A 110 -19.23 -2.76 -22.47
N ASP A 111 -19.82 -1.65 -22.93
CA ASP A 111 -21.22 -1.56 -23.38
C ASP A 111 -22.26 -2.14 -22.40
N GLY A 112 -22.00 -1.99 -21.10
CA GLY A 112 -22.89 -2.49 -20.03
C GLY A 112 -22.84 -4.02 -19.82
N LEU A 113 -21.85 -4.70 -20.41
CA LEU A 113 -21.50 -6.08 -20.16
C LEU A 113 -20.13 -6.17 -19.49
N VAL A 114 -19.92 -7.25 -18.73
CA VAL A 114 -18.62 -7.50 -18.10
C VAL A 114 -17.73 -8.22 -19.10
N LYS A 115 -16.65 -7.56 -19.53
CA LYS A 115 -15.66 -8.11 -20.45
C LYS A 115 -14.47 -8.67 -19.69
N VAL A 116 -14.05 -9.87 -20.08
CA VAL A 116 -12.81 -10.47 -19.59
C VAL A 116 -11.64 -9.76 -20.24
N VAL A 117 -10.82 -9.07 -19.44
CA VAL A 117 -9.55 -8.50 -19.87
C VAL A 117 -8.53 -9.62 -20.03
N SER A 118 -8.33 -10.41 -18.97
CA SER A 118 -7.48 -11.61 -19.02
C SER A 118 -7.86 -12.59 -17.90
N PRO A 119 -7.84 -13.91 -18.15
CA PRO A 119 -7.72 -14.87 -17.05
C PRO A 119 -6.33 -14.75 -16.40
N ILE A 120 -6.25 -15.05 -15.10
CA ILE A 120 -4.98 -15.18 -14.39
C ILE A 120 -4.52 -16.64 -14.52
N GLU A 121 -3.28 -16.87 -14.94
CA GLU A 121 -2.71 -18.21 -15.08
C GLU A 121 -2.86 -19.05 -13.80
N ASP A 122 -3.02 -20.36 -13.96
CA ASP A 122 -3.21 -21.32 -12.85
C ASP A 122 -4.40 -21.05 -11.93
N THR A 123 -5.36 -20.23 -12.35
CA THR A 123 -6.62 -20.02 -11.62
C THR A 123 -7.77 -20.86 -12.18
N PRO A 124 -8.89 -21.01 -11.44
CA PRO A 124 -10.07 -21.73 -11.94
C PRO A 124 -10.54 -21.25 -13.31
N ALA A 125 -10.56 -19.94 -13.56
CA ALA A 125 -10.99 -19.39 -14.83
C ALA A 125 -10.07 -19.75 -15.99
N TYR A 126 -8.75 -19.69 -15.77
CA TYR A 126 -7.76 -20.11 -16.77
C TYR A 126 -7.92 -21.59 -17.12
N ARG A 127 -8.00 -22.46 -16.10
CA ARG A 127 -8.22 -23.90 -16.30
C ARG A 127 -9.54 -24.25 -16.98
N ALA A 128 -10.57 -23.43 -16.78
CA ALA A 128 -11.86 -23.60 -17.43
C ALA A 128 -11.91 -23.06 -18.87
N GLY A 129 -10.80 -22.55 -19.40
CA GLY A 129 -10.69 -22.10 -20.78
C GLY A 129 -11.39 -20.78 -21.06
N ILE A 130 -11.57 -19.92 -20.04
CA ILE A 130 -11.98 -18.52 -20.23
C ILE A 130 -10.84 -17.78 -20.93
N ARG A 131 -11.19 -16.91 -21.88
CA ARG A 131 -10.24 -16.19 -22.73
C ARG A 131 -10.43 -14.68 -22.61
N SER A 132 -9.35 -13.95 -22.90
CA SER A 132 -9.44 -12.51 -23.11
C SER A 132 -10.47 -12.19 -24.19
N GLY A 133 -11.31 -11.18 -23.94
CA GLY A 133 -12.38 -10.76 -24.83
C GLY A 133 -13.71 -11.49 -24.66
N ASP A 134 -13.79 -12.53 -23.82
CA ASP A 134 -15.08 -13.14 -23.48
C ASP A 134 -16.01 -12.12 -22.79
N LEU A 135 -17.28 -12.11 -23.17
CA LEU A 135 -18.30 -11.24 -22.56
C LEU A 135 -19.17 -12.06 -21.60
N ILE A 136 -19.12 -11.75 -20.31
CA ILE A 136 -19.94 -12.38 -19.28
C ILE A 136 -21.33 -11.73 -19.29
N VAL A 137 -22.33 -12.52 -19.67
CA VAL A 137 -23.73 -12.07 -19.80
C VAL A 137 -24.60 -12.51 -18.62
N LYS A 138 -24.26 -13.62 -17.94
CA LYS A 138 -24.92 -14.06 -16.70
C LYS A 138 -23.93 -14.54 -15.65
N LEU A 139 -24.28 -14.26 -14.39
CA LEU A 139 -23.69 -14.81 -13.17
C LEU A 139 -24.77 -15.62 -12.46
N ASP A 140 -24.60 -16.94 -12.45
CA ASP A 140 -25.64 -17.92 -12.16
C ASP A 140 -26.89 -17.64 -13.01
N ASP A 141 -28.05 -17.47 -12.38
CA ASP A 141 -29.30 -17.16 -13.07
C ASP A 141 -29.50 -15.67 -13.34
N THR A 142 -28.60 -14.80 -12.87
CA THR A 142 -28.78 -13.35 -12.95
C THR A 142 -28.05 -12.73 -14.16
N LEU A 143 -28.75 -11.92 -14.95
CA LEU A 143 -28.16 -11.14 -16.05
C LEU A 143 -27.23 -10.05 -15.52
N VAL A 144 -26.09 -9.86 -16.18
CA VAL A 144 -25.10 -8.83 -15.82
C VAL A 144 -25.55 -7.43 -16.27
N LYS A 145 -26.39 -7.34 -17.32
CA LYS A 145 -26.86 -6.07 -17.86
C LYS A 145 -27.63 -5.29 -16.79
N GLY A 146 -27.18 -4.06 -16.50
CA GLY A 146 -27.73 -3.20 -15.46
C GLY A 146 -27.05 -3.32 -14.09
N MET A 147 -26.11 -4.25 -13.92
CA MET A 147 -25.22 -4.28 -12.75
C MET A 147 -24.08 -3.28 -12.91
N THR A 148 -23.58 -2.76 -11.78
CA THR A 148 -22.28 -2.09 -11.77
C THR A 148 -21.15 -3.13 -11.86
N LEU A 149 -19.95 -2.71 -12.26
CA LEU A 149 -18.78 -3.59 -12.26
C LEU A 149 -18.50 -4.14 -10.86
N GLY A 150 -18.66 -3.30 -9.84
CA GLY A 150 -18.49 -3.68 -8.43
C GLY A 150 -19.44 -4.80 -8.01
N ASP A 151 -20.73 -4.70 -8.39
CA ASP A 151 -21.72 -5.74 -8.10
C ASP A 151 -21.39 -7.07 -8.76
N ALA A 152 -20.96 -7.02 -10.03
CA ALA A 152 -20.54 -8.22 -10.75
C ALA A 152 -19.30 -8.86 -10.08
N VAL A 153 -18.30 -8.06 -9.70
CA VAL A 153 -17.11 -8.54 -8.96
C VAL A 153 -17.50 -9.13 -7.62
N LYS A 154 -18.42 -8.50 -6.87
CA LYS A 154 -18.90 -9.00 -5.58
C LYS A 154 -19.57 -10.36 -5.71
N ARG A 155 -20.32 -10.60 -6.79
CA ARG A 155 -20.94 -11.91 -7.11
C ARG A 155 -19.93 -12.95 -7.57
N MET A 156 -18.92 -12.57 -8.35
CA MET A 156 -17.85 -13.49 -8.78
C MET A 156 -16.94 -13.90 -7.61
N ARG A 157 -16.72 -13.00 -6.65
CA ARG A 157 -16.06 -13.31 -5.38
C ARG A 157 -16.93 -14.20 -4.50
N GLY A 158 -16.30 -14.89 -3.55
CA GLY A 158 -17.00 -15.77 -2.62
C GLY A 158 -16.06 -16.72 -1.89
N LYS A 159 -16.62 -17.53 -0.98
CA LYS A 159 -15.82 -18.48 -0.20
C LYS A 159 -15.17 -19.52 -1.13
N PRO A 160 -13.86 -19.82 -0.99
CA PRO A 160 -13.23 -20.91 -1.71
C PRO A 160 -13.99 -22.24 -1.53
N GLY A 161 -14.06 -23.04 -2.59
CA GLY A 161 -14.84 -24.29 -2.65
C GLY A 161 -16.30 -24.13 -3.06
N THR A 162 -16.84 -22.89 -3.10
CA THR A 162 -18.20 -22.64 -3.61
C THR A 162 -18.21 -22.54 -5.13
N LYS A 163 -19.31 -22.94 -5.76
CA LYS A 163 -19.46 -22.89 -7.22
C LYS A 163 -20.18 -21.62 -7.69
N ILE A 164 -19.94 -21.24 -8.93
CA ILE A 164 -20.67 -20.22 -9.68
C ILE A 164 -20.71 -20.64 -11.14
N VAL A 165 -21.82 -20.36 -11.82
CA VAL A 165 -21.97 -20.61 -13.24
C VAL A 165 -21.85 -19.29 -13.99
N LEU A 166 -20.91 -19.20 -14.93
CA LEU A 166 -20.81 -18.07 -15.85
C LEU A 166 -21.46 -18.43 -17.18
N THR A 167 -22.31 -17.56 -17.71
CA THR A 167 -22.69 -17.62 -19.12
C THR A 167 -21.91 -16.56 -19.87
N ILE A 168 -21.10 -16.99 -20.85
CA ILE A 168 -20.24 -16.11 -21.64
C ILE A 168 -20.60 -16.14 -23.13
N VAL A 169 -20.38 -15.03 -23.81
CA VAL A 169 -20.43 -14.92 -25.27
C VAL A 169 -19.01 -14.73 -25.78
N ARG A 170 -18.59 -15.58 -26.71
CA ARG A 170 -17.27 -15.57 -27.32
C ARG A 170 -17.40 -15.28 -28.80
N LYS A 171 -16.56 -14.38 -29.32
CA LYS A 171 -16.64 -13.87 -30.71
C LYS A 171 -16.68 -14.98 -31.77
N ASP A 172 -15.95 -16.06 -31.56
CA ASP A 172 -15.82 -17.16 -32.52
C ASP A 172 -16.83 -18.29 -32.29
N GLU A 173 -17.76 -18.14 -31.36
CA GLU A 173 -18.76 -19.15 -30.99
C GLU A 173 -20.18 -18.66 -31.30
N SER A 174 -20.97 -19.51 -31.95
CA SER A 174 -22.34 -19.16 -32.37
C SER A 174 -23.36 -19.19 -31.23
N LYS A 175 -23.04 -19.83 -30.10
CA LYS A 175 -23.93 -19.97 -28.94
C LYS A 175 -23.20 -19.55 -27.66
N PRO A 176 -23.90 -18.97 -26.66
CA PRO A 176 -23.31 -18.71 -25.36
C PRO A 176 -22.78 -19.99 -24.71
N LEU A 177 -21.62 -19.90 -24.06
CA LEU A 177 -21.01 -20.99 -23.32
C LEU A 177 -21.36 -20.86 -21.83
N THR A 178 -21.77 -21.97 -21.22
CA THR A 178 -22.04 -22.05 -19.79
C THR A 178 -20.91 -22.77 -19.09
N ILE A 179 -20.18 -22.07 -18.22
CA ILE A 179 -18.98 -22.57 -17.55
C ILE A 179 -19.21 -22.57 -16.04
N SER A 180 -19.23 -23.76 -15.44
CA SER A 180 -19.26 -23.91 -13.98
C SER A 180 -17.84 -23.82 -13.44
N LEU A 181 -17.62 -22.87 -12.53
CA LEU A 181 -16.34 -22.64 -11.86
C LEU A 181 -16.46 -22.91 -10.37
N GLU A 182 -15.41 -23.45 -9.80
CA GLU A 182 -15.23 -23.50 -8.35
C GLU A 182 -14.33 -22.34 -7.92
N ARG A 183 -14.79 -21.54 -6.96
CA ARG A 183 -13.99 -20.44 -6.40
C ARG A 183 -12.78 -21.02 -5.68
N ALA A 184 -11.62 -20.43 -5.92
CA ALA A 184 -10.39 -20.77 -5.22
C ALA A 184 -9.81 -19.54 -4.52
N THR A 185 -8.84 -19.77 -3.64
CA THR A 185 -8.00 -18.70 -3.13
C THR A 185 -7.06 -18.24 -4.24
N ILE A 186 -7.34 -17.09 -4.82
CA ILE A 186 -6.53 -16.43 -5.83
C ILE A 186 -5.42 -15.67 -5.13
N LYS A 187 -4.18 -15.90 -5.54
CA LYS A 187 -3.00 -15.17 -5.06
C LYS A 187 -2.63 -14.12 -6.09
N VAL A 188 -2.56 -12.86 -5.68
CA VAL A 188 -2.03 -11.80 -6.52
C VAL A 188 -0.52 -11.84 -6.40
N GLN A 189 0.18 -11.94 -7.54
CA GLN A 189 1.64 -11.89 -7.54
C GLN A 189 2.09 -10.45 -7.30
N SER A 190 2.54 -10.16 -6.08
CA SER A 190 3.05 -8.84 -5.70
C SER A 190 4.43 -8.54 -6.27
N VAL A 191 5.19 -9.58 -6.65
CA VAL A 191 6.53 -9.49 -7.21
C VAL A 191 6.57 -10.23 -8.54
N LYS A 192 7.08 -9.55 -9.57
CA LYS A 192 7.40 -10.15 -10.87
C LYS A 192 8.90 -10.02 -11.11
N SER A 193 9.53 -11.02 -11.69
CA SER A 193 10.95 -10.96 -12.01
C SER A 193 11.30 -11.63 -13.33
N LYS A 194 12.38 -11.16 -13.96
CA LYS A 194 13.00 -11.80 -15.12
C LYS A 194 14.42 -11.31 -15.33
N LEU A 195 15.23 -12.11 -16.01
CA LEU A 195 16.47 -11.62 -16.60
C LEU A 195 16.14 -10.77 -17.82
N VAL A 196 16.65 -9.55 -17.87
CA VAL A 196 16.42 -8.61 -18.98
C VAL A 196 17.61 -8.54 -19.93
N ASP A 197 18.80 -8.87 -19.44
CA ASP A 197 20.03 -9.06 -20.19
C ASP A 197 20.95 -10.05 -19.45
N PRO A 198 21.99 -10.62 -20.09
CA PRO A 198 22.95 -11.51 -19.41
C PRO A 198 23.61 -10.83 -18.20
N GLY A 199 23.36 -11.36 -17.00
CA GLY A 199 23.84 -10.80 -15.75
C GLY A 199 22.98 -9.66 -15.17
N TYR A 200 21.86 -9.27 -15.77
CA TYR A 200 21.03 -8.17 -15.30
C TYR A 200 19.61 -8.64 -14.98
N GLY A 201 19.26 -8.54 -13.70
CA GLY A 201 17.93 -8.90 -13.19
C GLY A 201 17.00 -7.69 -13.11
N PHE A 202 15.74 -7.90 -13.47
CA PHE A 202 14.65 -6.96 -13.26
C PHE A 202 13.67 -7.56 -12.27
N ILE A 203 13.33 -6.81 -11.23
CA ILE A 203 12.31 -7.17 -10.24
C ILE A 203 11.33 -6.00 -10.15
N ARG A 204 10.05 -6.29 -10.33
CA ARG A 204 8.96 -5.32 -10.16
C ARG A 204 8.13 -5.69 -8.96
N ILE A 205 7.92 -4.72 -8.07
CA ILE A 205 6.93 -4.81 -7.01
C ILE A 205 5.71 -4.01 -7.46
N THR A 206 4.54 -4.66 -7.49
CA THR A 206 3.29 -4.00 -7.90
C THR A 206 2.50 -3.47 -6.73
N GLN A 207 2.69 -4.06 -5.55
CA GLN A 207 2.08 -3.62 -4.29
C GLN A 207 2.76 -4.31 -3.09
N PHE A 208 2.82 -3.64 -1.94
CA PHE A 208 3.34 -4.20 -0.69
C PHE A 208 2.26 -4.97 0.07
N GLN A 209 2.29 -6.29 -0.03
CA GLN A 209 1.37 -7.24 0.60
C GLN A 209 2.11 -8.09 1.64
N GLU A 210 1.38 -8.93 2.38
CA GLU A 210 1.95 -9.74 3.47
C GLU A 210 3.12 -10.62 3.03
N GLN A 211 3.10 -11.14 1.80
CA GLN A 211 4.12 -12.05 1.28
C GLN A 211 5.16 -11.37 0.37
N THR A 212 5.14 -10.04 0.24
CA THR A 212 6.03 -9.35 -0.72
C THR A 212 7.51 -9.57 -0.40
N GLY A 213 7.89 -9.66 0.88
CA GLY A 213 9.27 -9.95 1.29
C GLY A 213 9.71 -11.36 0.89
N GLU A 214 8.90 -12.38 1.20
CA GLU A 214 9.14 -13.77 0.81
C GLU A 214 9.19 -13.95 -0.72
N ASN A 215 8.26 -13.29 -1.43
CA ASN A 215 8.18 -13.33 -2.88
C ASN A 215 9.41 -12.66 -3.52
N LEU A 216 9.91 -11.56 -2.93
CA LEU A 216 11.16 -10.92 -3.36
C LEU A 216 12.36 -11.85 -3.17
N ALA A 217 12.47 -12.48 -2.00
CA ALA A 217 13.57 -13.42 -1.74
C ALA A 217 13.57 -14.58 -2.75
N THR A 218 12.38 -15.15 -3.01
CA THR A 218 12.20 -16.21 -4.01
C THR A 218 12.55 -15.73 -5.42
N ALA A 219 12.17 -14.51 -5.77
CA ALA A 219 12.49 -13.90 -7.07
C ALA A 219 13.99 -13.68 -7.24
N LEU A 220 14.68 -13.17 -6.20
CA LEU A 220 16.14 -12.97 -6.20
C LEU A 220 16.88 -14.30 -6.36
N ASP A 221 16.55 -15.30 -5.54
CA ASP A 221 17.13 -16.64 -5.62
C ASP A 221 16.91 -17.27 -7.01
N SER A 222 15.71 -17.11 -7.58
CA SER A 222 15.40 -17.59 -8.93
C SER A 222 16.25 -16.91 -10.00
N LEU A 223 16.42 -15.59 -9.94
CA LEU A 223 17.27 -14.85 -10.90
C LEU A 223 18.73 -15.28 -10.81
N ILE A 224 19.25 -15.48 -9.59
CA ILE A 224 20.64 -15.91 -9.36
C ILE A 224 20.86 -17.31 -9.94
N LYS A 225 19.96 -18.26 -9.64
CA LYS A 225 20.01 -19.62 -10.17
C LYS A 225 19.90 -19.67 -11.70
N GLN A 226 19.01 -18.85 -12.28
CA GLN A 226 18.82 -18.77 -13.73
C GLN A 226 20.04 -18.17 -14.43
N ASN A 227 20.68 -17.16 -13.84
CA ASN A 227 21.82 -16.47 -14.44
C ASN A 227 23.10 -17.32 -14.46
N LYS A 228 23.22 -18.30 -13.54
CA LYS A 228 24.38 -19.22 -13.35
C LYS A 228 25.71 -18.54 -12.96
N GLU A 229 25.84 -17.26 -13.20
CA GLU A 229 26.95 -16.39 -12.81
C GLU A 229 26.48 -15.33 -11.79
N PRO A 230 27.40 -14.66 -11.08
CA PRO A 230 27.05 -13.49 -10.29
C PRO A 230 26.32 -12.42 -11.13
N LEU A 231 25.26 -11.85 -10.56
CA LEU A 231 24.56 -10.74 -11.20
C LEU A 231 25.47 -9.51 -11.26
N LYS A 232 25.47 -8.86 -12.42
CA LYS A 232 26.21 -7.63 -12.72
C LYS A 232 25.42 -6.38 -12.32
N GLY A 233 24.10 -6.49 -12.25
CA GLY A 233 23.22 -5.40 -11.83
C GLY A 233 21.79 -5.86 -11.58
N LEU A 234 21.09 -5.11 -10.75
CA LEU A 234 19.67 -5.28 -10.47
C LEU A 234 18.92 -3.98 -10.72
N VAL A 235 17.72 -4.11 -11.28
CA VAL A 235 16.74 -3.03 -11.35
C VAL A 235 15.53 -3.41 -10.50
N LEU A 236 15.22 -2.60 -9.49
CA LEU A 236 14.02 -2.70 -8.68
C LEU A 236 13.00 -1.67 -9.17
N ASP A 237 11.90 -2.11 -9.75
CA ASP A 237 10.86 -1.25 -10.29
C ASP A 237 9.69 -1.09 -9.30
N LEU A 238 9.51 0.14 -8.84
CA LEU A 238 8.43 0.59 -7.94
C LEU A 238 7.48 1.57 -8.64
N ARG A 239 7.58 1.74 -9.96
CA ARG A 239 6.69 2.64 -10.73
C ARG A 239 5.25 2.15 -10.64
N ASN A 240 4.32 3.07 -10.41
CA ASN A 240 2.90 2.80 -10.22
C ASN A 240 2.59 1.82 -9.07
N ASP A 241 3.46 1.72 -8.06
CA ASP A 241 3.17 1.00 -6.82
C ASP A 241 2.68 1.99 -5.74
N PRO A 242 1.38 1.97 -5.38
CA PRO A 242 0.79 2.88 -4.41
C PRO A 242 1.20 2.60 -2.96
N GLY A 243 2.06 1.59 -2.74
CA GLY A 243 2.58 1.19 -1.45
C GLY A 243 1.83 -0.02 -0.88
N GLY A 244 1.53 0.04 0.42
CA GLY A 244 0.90 -1.07 1.14
C GLY A 244 1.50 -1.25 2.52
N LEU A 245 1.77 -2.48 2.93
CA LEU A 245 2.21 -2.79 4.29
C LEU A 245 3.61 -2.26 4.60
N LEU A 246 3.71 -1.48 5.69
CA LEU A 246 4.98 -0.97 6.23
C LEU A 246 6.01 -2.09 6.49
N THR A 247 5.59 -3.21 7.06
CA THR A 247 6.44 -4.39 7.28
C THR A 247 7.01 -4.95 5.97
N GLY A 248 6.25 -4.86 4.87
CA GLY A 248 6.72 -5.25 3.54
C GLY A 248 7.81 -4.30 3.04
N ALA A 249 7.68 -2.99 3.25
CA ALA A 249 8.71 -2.00 2.90
C ALA A 249 10.02 -2.26 3.64
N VAL A 250 9.92 -2.58 4.94
CA VAL A 250 11.08 -2.95 5.78
C VAL A 250 11.73 -4.23 5.27
N GLY A 251 10.95 -5.29 5.00
CA GLY A 251 11.48 -6.55 4.47
C GLY A 251 12.18 -6.40 3.12
N VAL A 252 11.58 -5.65 2.19
CA VAL A 252 12.18 -5.34 0.88
C VAL A 252 13.48 -4.55 1.04
N SER A 253 13.50 -3.52 1.89
CA SER A 253 14.71 -2.73 2.13
C SER A 253 15.80 -3.58 2.79
N SER A 254 15.42 -4.48 3.69
CA SER A 254 16.33 -5.39 4.41
C SER A 254 17.07 -6.37 3.49
N ALA A 255 16.49 -6.73 2.34
CA ALA A 255 17.14 -7.58 1.35
C ALA A 255 18.41 -6.93 0.77
N PHE A 256 18.47 -5.60 0.72
CA PHE A 256 19.54 -4.84 0.08
C PHE A 256 20.43 -4.07 1.05
N LEU A 257 19.98 -3.82 2.27
CA LEU A 257 20.69 -3.04 3.29
C LEU A 257 21.53 -3.91 4.22
N ALA A 258 22.50 -3.26 4.87
CA ALA A 258 23.25 -3.86 5.98
C ALA A 258 22.31 -4.21 7.14
N GLN A 259 22.67 -5.23 7.90
CA GLN A 259 21.90 -5.63 9.08
C GLN A 259 21.77 -4.45 10.06
N ASN A 260 20.58 -4.28 10.64
CA ASN A 260 20.24 -3.22 11.58
C ASN A 260 20.32 -1.78 11.03
N ALA A 261 20.55 -1.59 9.72
CA ALA A 261 20.46 -0.28 9.11
C ALA A 261 19.04 0.29 9.29
N LEU A 262 18.92 1.56 9.68
CA LEU A 262 17.62 2.21 9.81
C LEU A 262 16.93 2.24 8.44
N VAL A 263 15.69 1.77 8.35
CA VAL A 263 14.89 1.83 7.12
C VAL A 263 13.97 3.05 7.15
N VAL A 264 13.27 3.22 8.26
CA VAL A 264 12.26 4.28 8.43
C VAL A 264 12.04 4.52 9.91
N TYR A 265 11.69 5.74 10.28
CA TYR A 265 11.15 6.03 11.60
C TYR A 265 9.87 6.84 11.50
N THR A 266 9.02 6.71 12.52
CA THR A 266 7.72 7.39 12.59
C THR A 266 7.67 8.31 13.79
N GLU A 267 7.00 9.44 13.64
CA GLU A 267 6.69 10.38 14.71
C GLU A 267 5.18 10.55 14.78
N GLY A 268 4.59 10.13 15.91
CA GLY A 268 3.17 10.23 16.19
C GLY A 268 2.90 10.82 17.56
N ARG A 269 1.61 10.98 17.89
CA ARG A 269 1.18 11.61 19.15
C ARG A 269 1.41 10.71 20.37
N THR A 270 1.32 9.41 20.18
CA THR A 270 1.44 8.39 21.23
C THR A 270 2.78 7.66 21.09
N GLU A 271 3.25 7.04 22.17
CA GLU A 271 4.54 6.32 22.17
C GLU A 271 4.54 5.12 21.22
N ASP A 272 3.43 4.40 21.10
CA ASP A 272 3.28 3.30 20.14
C ASP A 272 3.31 3.78 18.67
N ALA A 273 3.00 5.06 18.41
CA ALA A 273 3.10 5.66 17.08
C ALA A 273 4.51 6.17 16.75
N LYS A 274 5.45 6.15 17.72
CA LYS A 274 6.87 6.47 17.53
C LYS A 274 7.67 5.18 17.37
N MET A 275 8.04 4.86 16.14
CA MET A 275 8.74 3.62 15.81
C MET A 275 10.06 3.92 15.11
N ARG A 276 11.06 3.07 15.31
CA ARG A 276 12.29 3.03 14.53
C ARG A 276 12.45 1.62 13.97
N LEU A 277 12.23 1.49 12.67
CA LEU A 277 12.24 0.19 12.00
C LEU A 277 13.56 0.02 11.26
N THR A 278 14.32 -0.99 11.69
CA THR A 278 15.64 -1.32 11.13
C THR A 278 15.55 -2.55 10.23
N ALA A 279 16.59 -2.73 9.42
CA ALA A 279 16.78 -3.89 8.55
C ALA A 279 17.12 -5.14 9.38
N SER A 280 16.13 -5.63 10.12
CA SER A 280 16.27 -6.70 11.09
C SER A 280 15.01 -7.56 11.17
N PRO A 281 15.16 -8.90 11.35
CA PRO A 281 14.04 -9.84 11.26
C PRO A 281 12.83 -9.49 12.14
N GLU A 282 13.05 -8.93 13.32
CA GLU A 282 12.00 -8.51 14.25
C GLU A 282 11.08 -7.42 13.68
N ASN A 283 11.54 -6.62 12.71
CA ASN A 283 10.78 -5.51 12.13
C ASN A 283 10.04 -5.86 10.82
N TYR A 284 10.31 -7.02 10.22
CA TYR A 284 9.64 -7.45 8.98
C TYR A 284 9.01 -8.84 9.04
N LEU A 285 9.37 -9.68 10.01
CA LEU A 285 8.73 -10.97 10.22
C LEU A 285 7.45 -10.81 11.04
N ARG A 286 6.33 -11.35 10.52
CA ARG A 286 5.06 -11.40 11.25
C ARG A 286 4.86 -12.76 11.92
N GLY A 287 4.84 -12.78 13.24
CA GLY A 287 4.52 -13.95 14.06
C GLY A 287 5.75 -14.70 14.59
N SER A 288 5.63 -15.23 15.81
CA SER A 288 6.71 -15.95 16.51
C SER A 288 7.13 -17.23 15.75
N GLY A 289 8.43 -17.45 15.59
CA GLY A 289 8.98 -18.70 15.05
C GLY A 289 9.01 -18.82 13.51
N LYS A 290 8.78 -17.74 12.75
CA LYS A 290 9.02 -17.77 11.31
C LYS A 290 10.50 -17.79 10.98
N ASN A 291 10.87 -18.67 10.04
CA ASN A 291 12.19 -18.68 9.44
C ASN A 291 12.41 -17.38 8.67
N ASP A 292 13.55 -16.72 8.90
CA ASP A 292 13.90 -15.51 8.17
C ASP A 292 14.07 -15.83 6.68
N TYR A 293 13.18 -15.29 5.86
CA TYR A 293 13.15 -15.55 4.42
C TYR A 293 14.30 -14.87 3.67
N LEU A 294 15.06 -13.97 4.30
CA LEU A 294 16.24 -13.33 3.70
C LEU A 294 17.55 -14.04 4.07
N LYS A 295 17.54 -14.94 5.05
CA LYS A 295 18.77 -15.53 5.62
C LYS A 295 19.61 -16.31 4.60
N ASP A 296 18.95 -16.94 3.63
CA ASP A 296 19.56 -17.82 2.64
C ASP A 296 19.92 -17.06 1.36
N LEU A 297 19.62 -15.76 1.27
CA LEU A 297 20.06 -14.92 0.16
C LEU A 297 21.57 -14.70 0.24
N PRO A 298 22.30 -14.79 -0.88
CA PRO A 298 23.73 -14.55 -0.87
C PRO A 298 24.04 -13.08 -0.59
N ASP A 299 25.14 -12.82 0.11
CA ASP A 299 25.61 -11.46 0.44
C ASP A 299 25.81 -10.58 -0.80
N SER A 300 26.02 -11.19 -1.97
CA SER A 300 26.11 -10.48 -3.25
C SER A 300 24.86 -9.65 -3.59
N VAL A 301 23.68 -9.99 -3.06
CA VAL A 301 22.45 -9.17 -3.20
C VAL A 301 22.62 -7.80 -2.56
N LYS A 302 23.40 -7.69 -1.47
CA LYS A 302 23.65 -6.43 -0.77
C LYS A 302 24.72 -5.57 -1.42
N SER A 303 25.55 -6.13 -2.30
CA SER A 303 26.64 -5.40 -2.97
C SER A 303 26.45 -5.21 -4.48
N VAL A 304 25.60 -6.01 -5.14
CA VAL A 304 25.32 -5.86 -6.58
C VAL A 304 24.82 -4.46 -6.91
N PRO A 305 25.33 -3.79 -7.95
CA PRO A 305 24.83 -2.48 -8.38
C PRO A 305 23.31 -2.48 -8.55
N LEU A 306 22.63 -1.50 -7.94
CA LEU A 306 21.17 -1.44 -7.86
C LEU A 306 20.67 -0.09 -8.34
N VAL A 307 19.70 -0.11 -9.25
CA VAL A 307 18.90 1.06 -9.65
C VAL A 307 17.45 0.81 -9.22
N VAL A 308 16.82 1.82 -8.62
CA VAL A 308 15.39 1.78 -8.27
C VAL A 308 14.63 2.70 -9.20
N LEU A 309 13.65 2.17 -9.94
CA LEU A 309 12.77 2.95 -10.80
C LEU A 309 11.55 3.43 -10.04
N VAL A 310 11.27 4.73 -10.10
CA VAL A 310 10.14 5.36 -9.42
C VAL A 310 9.41 6.35 -10.34
N ASN A 311 8.14 6.64 -10.03
CA ASN A 311 7.39 7.69 -10.71
C ASN A 311 6.32 8.31 -9.78
N GLY A 312 5.48 9.21 -10.32
CA GLY A 312 4.42 9.87 -9.56
C GLY A 312 3.36 8.92 -8.98
N GLY A 313 3.26 7.67 -9.49
CA GLY A 313 2.40 6.63 -8.92
C GLY A 313 3.07 5.81 -7.81
N SER A 314 4.36 6.00 -7.56
CA SER A 314 5.07 5.42 -6.42
C SER A 314 4.70 6.17 -5.15
N ALA A 315 4.10 5.50 -4.17
CA ALA A 315 3.62 6.14 -2.93
C ALA A 315 3.90 5.30 -1.67
N SER A 316 3.91 5.94 -0.50
CA SER A 316 3.92 5.29 0.81
C SER A 316 5.08 4.28 0.98
N ALA A 317 4.81 2.98 1.15
CA ALA A 317 5.81 1.92 1.26
C ALA A 317 6.88 1.95 0.15
N SER A 318 6.50 2.28 -1.09
CA SER A 318 7.44 2.45 -2.22
C SER A 318 8.42 3.59 -1.97
N GLU A 319 7.95 4.69 -1.39
CA GLU A 319 8.76 5.87 -1.04
C GLU A 319 9.67 5.59 0.16
N ILE A 320 9.24 4.73 1.09
CA ILE A 320 10.10 4.24 2.18
C ILE A 320 11.28 3.44 1.62
N VAL A 321 11.02 2.48 0.72
CA VAL A 321 12.10 1.68 0.10
C VAL A 321 13.05 2.58 -0.69
N ALA A 322 12.52 3.45 -1.56
CA ALA A 322 13.34 4.36 -2.35
C ALA A 322 14.16 5.31 -1.44
N GLY A 323 13.52 5.92 -0.44
CA GLY A 323 14.19 6.83 0.50
C GLY A 323 15.26 6.14 1.34
N ALA A 324 14.99 4.94 1.85
CA ALA A 324 15.97 4.18 2.63
C ALA A 324 17.19 3.80 1.78
N LEU A 325 16.97 3.26 0.59
CA LEU A 325 18.07 2.86 -0.31
C LEU A 325 18.87 4.07 -0.81
N GLN A 326 18.21 5.21 -1.04
CA GLN A 326 18.86 6.46 -1.43
C GLN A 326 19.73 7.01 -0.29
N ASP A 327 19.18 7.13 0.92
CA ASP A 327 19.87 7.73 2.07
C ASP A 327 21.09 6.91 2.50
N HIS A 328 21.01 5.57 2.37
CA HIS A 328 22.15 4.67 2.59
C HIS A 328 23.12 4.60 1.42
N LYS A 329 22.89 5.36 0.33
CA LYS A 329 23.67 5.30 -0.92
C LYS A 329 23.77 3.88 -1.48
N ARG A 330 22.77 3.04 -1.21
CA ARG A 330 22.73 1.65 -1.63
C ARG A 330 22.28 1.52 -3.09
N ALA A 331 21.39 2.40 -3.54
CA ALA A 331 20.88 2.39 -4.90
C ALA A 331 20.84 3.80 -5.49
N VAL A 332 20.91 3.87 -6.81
CA VAL A 332 20.57 5.09 -7.57
C VAL A 332 19.07 5.08 -7.83
N ILE A 333 18.37 6.13 -7.41
CA ILE A 333 16.95 6.33 -7.69
C ILE A 333 16.81 7.02 -9.05
N MET A 334 16.05 6.41 -9.96
CA MET A 334 15.89 6.90 -11.33
C MET A 334 14.40 6.97 -11.70
N GLY A 335 14.03 7.96 -12.51
CA GLY A 335 12.67 8.10 -13.01
C GLY A 335 12.12 9.50 -12.74
N THR A 336 10.91 9.61 -12.20
CA THR A 336 10.31 10.91 -11.84
C THR A 336 10.01 11.00 -10.35
N GLN A 337 9.82 12.20 -9.83
CA GLN A 337 9.46 12.42 -8.43
C GLN A 337 8.21 11.64 -8.04
N THR A 338 8.20 11.10 -6.82
CA THR A 338 7.13 10.26 -6.29
C THR A 338 5.94 11.05 -5.73
N PHE A 339 4.88 10.33 -5.36
CA PHE A 339 3.59 10.91 -4.96
C PHE A 339 3.67 11.87 -3.76
N GLY A 340 4.40 11.50 -2.71
CA GLY A 340 4.62 12.30 -1.52
C GLY A 340 3.78 11.95 -0.30
N LYS A 341 3.32 10.71 -0.15
CA LYS A 341 2.48 10.33 0.99
C LYS A 341 3.36 9.90 2.17
N GLY A 342 3.71 10.84 3.05
CA GLY A 342 4.57 10.63 4.23
C GLY A 342 3.83 10.32 5.53
N SER A 343 2.61 9.79 5.47
CA SER A 343 1.75 9.51 6.63
C SER A 343 1.52 8.02 6.85
N VAL A 344 1.31 7.62 8.10
CA VAL A 344 0.99 6.24 8.50
C VAL A 344 -0.46 6.17 8.94
N GLN A 345 -1.21 5.25 8.35
CA GLN A 345 -2.56 4.94 8.77
C GLN A 345 -2.59 3.68 9.64
N SER A 346 -3.13 3.80 10.84
CA SER A 346 -3.47 2.67 11.70
C SER A 346 -4.90 2.23 11.42
N ILE A 347 -5.12 0.91 11.40
CA ILE A 347 -6.46 0.33 11.34
C ILE A 347 -6.88 -0.03 12.77
N LEU A 348 -7.89 0.66 13.29
CA LEU A 348 -8.39 0.55 14.65
C LEU A 348 -9.77 -0.14 14.63
N PRO A 349 -9.86 -1.44 14.96
CA PRO A 349 -11.14 -2.16 14.94
C PRO A 349 -12.14 -1.60 15.95
N LEU A 350 -13.40 -1.45 15.54
CA LEU A 350 -14.50 -0.88 16.33
C LEU A 350 -15.64 -1.91 16.56
N GLY A 351 -15.32 -3.18 16.81
CA GLY A 351 -16.35 -4.22 16.94
C GLY A 351 -17.23 -4.40 15.69
N ASN A 352 -18.10 -5.41 15.68
CA ASN A 352 -19.03 -5.69 14.57
C ASN A 352 -18.38 -5.73 13.17
N ASN A 353 -17.10 -6.14 13.07
CA ASN A 353 -16.30 -6.14 11.84
C ASN A 353 -16.14 -4.76 11.17
N THR A 354 -16.23 -3.68 11.93
CA THR A 354 -15.94 -2.31 11.45
C THR A 354 -14.61 -1.82 12.00
N ALA A 355 -14.04 -0.77 11.40
CA ALA A 355 -12.79 -0.17 11.85
C ALA A 355 -12.70 1.31 11.48
N ILE A 356 -11.77 2.04 12.10
CA ILE A 356 -11.30 3.34 11.61
C ILE A 356 -9.93 3.15 10.99
N LYS A 357 -9.75 3.66 9.77
CA LYS A 357 -8.43 3.95 9.20
C LYS A 357 -8.07 5.37 9.60
N LEU A 358 -7.09 5.54 10.48
CA LEU A 358 -6.74 6.84 11.05
C LEU A 358 -5.27 7.17 10.80
N THR A 359 -4.97 8.38 10.37
CA THR A 359 -3.59 8.86 10.33
C THR A 359 -3.07 9.11 11.74
N THR A 360 -2.10 8.31 12.18
CA THR A 360 -1.57 8.31 13.56
C THR A 360 -0.16 8.84 13.68
N ALA A 361 0.62 8.77 12.59
CA ALA A 361 2.00 9.22 12.55
C ALA A 361 2.40 9.76 11.18
N ARG A 362 3.50 10.50 11.15
CA ARG A 362 4.28 10.80 9.94
C ARG A 362 5.51 9.91 9.93
N TYR A 363 6.02 9.57 8.75
CA TYR A 363 7.26 8.81 8.64
C TYR A 363 8.35 9.60 7.90
N TYR A 364 9.58 9.22 8.19
CA TYR A 364 10.79 9.92 7.76
C TYR A 364 11.83 8.91 7.27
N THR A 365 12.61 9.32 6.28
CA THR A 365 13.72 8.51 5.77
C THR A 365 14.88 8.47 6.77
N PRO A 366 15.86 7.57 6.62
CA PRO A 366 16.99 7.45 7.55
C PRO A 366 17.79 8.73 7.75
N GLY A 367 17.91 9.56 6.70
CA GLY A 367 18.54 10.88 6.72
C GLY A 367 17.68 12.01 7.32
N GLY A 368 16.49 11.69 7.87
CA GLY A 368 15.63 12.65 8.58
C GLY A 368 14.69 13.49 7.71
N ARG A 369 14.59 13.16 6.42
CA ARG A 369 13.77 13.89 5.44
C ARG A 369 12.30 13.47 5.56
N SER A 370 11.41 14.46 5.67
CA SER A 370 9.97 14.25 5.52
C SER A 370 9.58 14.13 4.05
N ILE A 371 8.83 13.07 3.74
CA ILE A 371 8.31 12.79 2.38
C ILE A 371 6.93 13.43 2.18
N GLN A 372 6.22 13.76 3.26
CA GLN A 372 4.84 14.25 3.21
C GLN A 372 4.71 15.49 2.31
N ALA A 373 3.76 15.47 1.37
CA ALA A 373 3.50 16.50 0.37
C ALA A 373 4.71 16.83 -0.55
N LYS A 374 5.79 16.05 -0.51
CA LYS A 374 7.01 16.31 -1.30
C LYS A 374 7.46 15.12 -2.14
N GLY A 375 7.43 13.90 -1.62
CA GLY A 375 7.96 12.74 -2.33
C GLY A 375 9.48 12.61 -2.28
N ILE A 376 9.97 11.47 -2.77
CA ILE A 376 11.35 11.19 -3.10
C ILE A 376 11.68 11.81 -4.46
N VAL A 377 12.72 12.64 -4.48
CA VAL A 377 13.31 13.17 -5.71
C VAL A 377 14.32 12.16 -6.22
N PRO A 378 14.25 11.71 -7.49
CA PRO A 378 15.21 10.77 -8.05
C PRO A 378 16.59 11.41 -8.17
N ASP A 379 17.64 10.59 -8.04
CA ASP A 379 19.02 11.01 -8.29
C ASP A 379 19.24 11.33 -9.77
N ILE A 380 18.56 10.57 -10.65
CA ILE A 380 18.58 10.77 -12.11
C ILE A 380 17.15 10.91 -12.61
N LEU A 381 16.78 12.12 -13.01
CA LEU A 381 15.51 12.41 -13.65
C LEU A 381 15.46 11.77 -15.05
N VAL A 382 14.53 10.86 -15.27
CA VAL A 382 14.25 10.25 -16.57
C VAL A 382 12.73 10.20 -16.74
N GLU A 383 12.19 11.03 -17.64
CA GLU A 383 10.80 10.93 -18.07
C GLU A 383 10.69 9.93 -19.22
N ASP A 384 9.62 9.13 -19.23
CA ASP A 384 9.32 8.26 -20.37
C ASP A 384 8.80 9.13 -21.53
N PRO A 385 9.45 9.16 -22.71
CA PRO A 385 9.03 9.95 -23.87
C PRO A 385 7.55 9.76 -24.25
N ALA A 386 6.99 8.57 -24.04
CA ALA A 386 5.58 8.29 -24.33
C ALA A 386 4.62 9.06 -23.41
N THR A 387 5.08 9.43 -22.22
CA THR A 387 4.33 10.16 -21.19
C THR A 387 4.93 11.53 -20.88
N ALA A 388 6.04 11.87 -21.52
CA ALA A 388 6.74 13.13 -21.39
C ALA A 388 5.86 14.23 -21.99
N GLY A 389 5.61 15.28 -21.20
CA GLY A 389 4.72 16.36 -21.62
C GLY A 389 3.22 16.02 -21.59
N GLN A 390 2.79 14.79 -21.27
CA GLN A 390 1.41 14.57 -20.85
C GLN A 390 1.21 15.33 -19.53
N ASP A 391 0.46 16.43 -19.64
CA ASP A 391 0.28 17.53 -18.71
C ASP A 391 0.73 17.23 -17.28
N LYS A 392 1.87 17.82 -16.89
CA LYS A 392 2.29 17.92 -15.49
C LYS A 392 1.16 18.46 -14.59
N ALA A 393 0.20 19.19 -15.16
CA ALA A 393 -1.01 19.68 -14.52
C ALA A 393 -2.04 18.60 -14.10
N PHE A 394 -2.00 17.39 -14.66
CA PHE A 394 -2.91 16.29 -14.29
C PHE A 394 -2.24 15.19 -13.45
N ARG A 395 -0.96 15.32 -13.10
CA ARG A 395 -0.28 14.38 -12.19
C ARG A 395 -0.61 14.74 -10.75
N LEU A 396 -1.73 14.20 -10.25
CA LEU A 396 -2.16 14.36 -8.86
C LEU A 396 -1.07 13.89 -7.89
N ARG A 397 -0.71 14.74 -6.93
CA ARG A 397 0.24 14.45 -5.84
C ARG A 397 -0.42 14.61 -4.48
N GLU A 398 0.28 14.18 -3.44
CA GLU A 398 -0.19 14.36 -2.06
C GLU A 398 -0.49 15.84 -1.75
N ALA A 399 0.36 16.76 -2.21
CA ALA A 399 0.19 18.20 -2.01
C ALA A 399 -1.05 18.79 -2.71
N ASP A 400 -1.59 18.09 -3.70
CA ASP A 400 -2.75 18.53 -4.46
C ASP A 400 -4.08 18.02 -3.85
N LEU A 401 -4.01 17.13 -2.84
CA LEU A 401 -5.19 16.61 -2.18
C LEU A 401 -5.78 17.65 -1.23
N ASP A 402 -7.11 17.76 -1.22
CA ASP A 402 -7.82 18.57 -0.23
C ASP A 402 -7.50 18.05 1.19
N LYS A 403 -7.26 18.98 2.11
CA LYS A 403 -6.88 18.71 3.52
C LYS A 403 -5.67 17.79 3.69
N HIS A 404 -4.76 17.73 2.72
CA HIS A 404 -3.50 17.00 2.90
C HIS A 404 -2.74 17.54 4.11
N LEU A 405 -1.97 16.67 4.77
CA LEU A 405 -1.13 17.11 5.87
C LEU A 405 0.05 17.91 5.32
N ALA A 406 0.26 19.12 5.83
CA ALA A 406 1.41 19.95 5.50
C ALA A 406 2.73 19.26 5.87
N ASN A 407 3.79 19.59 5.13
CA ASN A 407 5.14 19.16 5.44
C ASN A 407 5.67 19.97 6.64
N GLY A 408 5.67 19.40 7.83
CA GLY A 408 6.07 20.08 9.08
C GLY A 408 7.54 20.53 9.15
N GLN A 409 8.34 20.31 8.09
CA GLN A 409 9.72 20.80 7.94
C GLN A 409 9.84 21.96 6.93
N SER A 410 8.75 22.42 6.32
CA SER A 410 8.72 23.58 5.41
C SER A 410 7.69 24.60 5.88
N PRO A 411 7.93 25.92 5.75
CA PRO A 411 6.90 26.92 5.96
C PRO A 411 5.72 26.62 5.01
N GLU A 412 4.49 26.75 5.50
CA GLU A 412 3.28 26.57 4.68
C GLU A 412 3.33 27.48 3.45
N GLU A 413 3.66 26.91 2.29
CA GLU A 413 3.36 27.56 1.02
C GLU A 413 1.85 27.52 0.86
N LYS A 414 1.22 28.69 0.99
CA LYS A 414 -0.18 28.89 0.64
C LYS A 414 -0.43 28.30 -0.76
N PRO A 415 -1.61 27.70 -1.02
CA PRO A 415 -1.99 27.31 -2.37
C PRO A 415 -2.12 28.57 -3.23
N GLY A 416 -1.02 28.94 -3.88
CA GLY A 416 -0.87 30.16 -4.63
C GLY A 416 -0.27 29.81 -5.99
N ALA A 417 -1.13 29.91 -7.01
CA ALA A 417 -0.83 30.06 -8.43
C ALA A 417 0.53 29.52 -8.91
N ALA A 418 0.47 28.41 -9.66
CA ALA A 418 1.55 27.88 -10.50
C ALA A 418 2.53 28.97 -10.98
N GLY A 419 3.66 29.07 -10.27
CA GLY A 419 4.82 29.84 -10.69
C GLY A 419 5.45 29.16 -11.90
N LYS A 420 5.19 29.72 -13.08
CA LYS A 420 6.05 29.58 -14.25
C LYS A 420 7.44 30.02 -13.81
N ASP A 421 8.37 29.08 -13.61
CA ASP A 421 9.81 29.23 -13.77
C ASP A 421 10.51 27.96 -13.26
N ALA A 422 10.42 26.89 -14.06
CA ALA A 422 11.39 25.80 -14.02
C ALA A 422 12.12 25.80 -15.37
N PRO A 423 13.43 25.50 -15.42
CA PRO A 423 14.20 25.56 -16.66
C PRO A 423 13.55 24.65 -17.71
N THR A 424 13.13 25.24 -18.82
CA THR A 424 12.60 24.53 -19.97
C THR A 424 13.71 23.66 -20.54
N ALA A 425 13.59 22.34 -20.36
CA ALA A 425 14.30 21.40 -21.20
C ALA A 425 13.89 21.64 -22.67
N PRO A 426 14.78 21.45 -23.65
CA PRO A 426 14.47 21.72 -25.04
C PRO A 426 13.25 20.90 -25.47
N ALA A 427 12.21 21.57 -25.96
CA ALA A 427 11.07 20.92 -26.57
C ALA A 427 11.55 20.18 -27.82
N THR A 428 11.68 18.87 -27.73
CA THR A 428 11.80 18.02 -28.92
C THR A 428 10.42 17.98 -29.57
N ASN A 429 10.23 18.78 -30.61
CA ASN A 429 9.15 18.61 -31.57
C ASN A 429 9.33 17.23 -32.25
N GLY A 430 8.70 16.21 -31.69
CA GLY A 430 8.63 14.87 -32.25
C GLY A 430 7.18 14.54 -32.55
N ASP A 431 6.94 14.09 -33.78
CA ASP A 431 5.63 13.81 -34.37
C ASP A 431 4.69 13.03 -33.44
N GLY A 432 3.40 13.38 -33.52
CA GLY A 432 2.28 12.81 -32.77
C GLY A 432 1.97 11.34 -33.12
N ALA A 433 2.96 10.46 -33.02
CA ALA A 433 2.71 9.04 -32.91
C ALA A 433 2.15 8.78 -31.50
N LYS A 434 0.91 8.28 -31.43
CA LYS A 434 0.29 7.74 -30.21
C LYS A 434 1.20 6.63 -29.65
N HIS A 435 2.17 7.00 -28.83
CA HIS A 435 3.02 6.04 -28.15
C HIS A 435 2.16 5.41 -27.05
N VAL A 436 1.73 4.18 -27.29
CA VAL A 436 1.16 3.33 -26.24
C VAL A 436 2.25 3.16 -25.18
N PRO A 437 1.98 3.40 -23.89
CA PRO A 437 2.96 3.15 -22.83
C PRO A 437 3.51 1.73 -22.95
N ALA A 438 4.83 1.60 -22.99
CA ALA A 438 5.45 0.29 -23.09
C ALA A 438 5.15 -0.56 -21.85
N GLU A 439 5.01 -1.87 -22.04
CA GLU A 439 4.88 -2.79 -20.90
C GLU A 439 6.15 -2.72 -20.03
N PHE A 440 5.98 -2.60 -18.71
CA PHE A 440 7.11 -2.54 -17.78
C PHE A 440 7.96 -3.80 -17.87
N GLY A 441 9.27 -3.62 -17.89
CA GLY A 441 10.20 -4.74 -18.08
C GLY A 441 10.39 -5.16 -19.53
N SER A 442 9.63 -4.63 -20.49
CA SER A 442 9.80 -4.97 -21.91
C SER A 442 11.04 -4.29 -22.50
N LYS A 443 11.46 -4.71 -23.70
CA LYS A 443 12.56 -4.06 -24.43
C LYS A 443 12.26 -2.61 -24.81
N ASN A 444 10.98 -2.23 -24.85
CA ASN A 444 10.53 -0.89 -25.19
C ASN A 444 10.36 0.01 -23.96
N ASP A 445 10.62 -0.52 -22.75
CA ASP A 445 10.59 0.25 -21.51
C ASP A 445 11.78 1.22 -21.46
N TYR A 446 11.53 2.48 -21.77
CA TYR A 446 12.57 3.49 -21.88
C TYR A 446 13.33 3.70 -20.58
N GLN A 447 12.65 3.86 -19.45
CA GLN A 447 13.33 4.09 -18.17
C GLN A 447 14.14 2.87 -17.73
N LEU A 448 13.65 1.65 -17.99
CA LEU A 448 14.45 0.44 -17.77
C LEU A 448 15.70 0.43 -18.65
N SER A 449 15.60 0.81 -19.92
CA SER A 449 16.77 0.88 -20.81
C SER A 449 17.84 1.84 -20.26
N GLN A 450 17.42 2.99 -19.70
CA GLN A 450 18.34 3.94 -19.08
C GLN A 450 18.98 3.39 -17.80
N ALA A 451 18.21 2.68 -16.97
CA ALA A 451 18.75 2.00 -15.80
C ALA A 451 19.80 0.94 -16.17
N LEU A 452 19.54 0.15 -17.21
CA LEU A 452 20.49 -0.85 -17.72
C LEU A 452 21.75 -0.19 -18.29
N ASN A 453 21.62 0.91 -19.02
CA ASN A 453 22.77 1.66 -19.55
C ASN A 453 23.65 2.17 -18.41
N LEU A 454 23.05 2.71 -17.34
CA LEU A 454 23.79 3.14 -16.15
C LEU A 454 24.53 1.97 -15.50
N LEU A 455 23.83 0.85 -15.25
CA LEU A 455 24.44 -0.33 -14.61
C LEU A 455 25.61 -0.89 -15.44
N LYS A 456 25.45 -0.97 -16.76
CA LYS A 456 26.52 -1.38 -17.69
C LYS A 456 27.69 -0.41 -17.67
N GLY A 457 27.42 0.90 -17.63
CA GLY A 457 28.46 1.93 -17.49
C GLY A 457 29.24 1.81 -16.18
N MET A 458 28.55 1.58 -15.05
CA MET A 458 29.19 1.36 -13.75
C MET A 458 30.09 0.13 -13.74
N GLN A 459 29.67 -0.96 -14.39
CA GLN A 459 30.49 -2.18 -14.52
C GLN A 459 31.78 -1.93 -15.32
N ILE A 460 31.72 -1.12 -16.38
CA ILE A 460 32.93 -0.77 -17.16
C ILE A 460 33.89 0.08 -16.32
N LEU A 461 33.38 0.97 -15.46
CA LEU A 461 34.20 1.84 -14.61
C LEU A 461 34.83 1.10 -13.42
N HIS A 462 34.16 0.10 -12.84
CA HIS A 462 34.67 -0.73 -11.74
C HIS A 462 35.48 -1.95 -12.21
N GLY A 463 35.42 -2.31 -13.49
CA GLY A 463 36.20 -3.39 -14.10
C GLY A 463 37.63 -3.03 -14.51
N LYS A 464 38.11 -1.84 -14.11
CA LYS A 464 39.53 -1.44 -14.12
C LYS A 464 40.04 -1.44 -12.68
#